data_AF-A0A7S2J9U8-F1
#
_entry.id   AF-A0A7S2J9U8-F1
#
_cell.length_a   1.000
_cell.length_b   1.000
_cell.length_c   1.000
_cell.angle_alpha   90.00
_cell.angle_beta   90.00
_cell.angle_gamma   90.00
#
_symmetry.space_group_name_H-M   'P 1'
#
loop_
_entity.id
_entity.type
_entity.pdbx_description
1 polymer ?
#
loop_
_entity_poly.entity_id
_entity_poly.type
_entity_poly.pdbx_seq_one_letter_code
_entity_poly.pdbx_strand_id
1 'polypeptide(L)'
;VDSTQDMLLTLAVLPVASLLWPVAPPTSSTASVVFVVPSAPDGTSPYGATSPEPSPSWRTVARHLAGRLPSFDERISASVIADDELMHNSVTNADLVLALGVGDDAEPSLRTMLERASPSACLTYWCGTDVSALAKVGPYRAGATGVNAALQTVLASAAPWGDVARGKRLSEQAALLLSRHSSEDTLYSIFFVLHAYALELNLVANTVNPTWEKGGLKNAQEFASMCTKCGPKIAAALTDPETKATIDLLNSCDMRDQVGSYRVIVSYETPQLEDFSLCILQQNNCFGCG
;
A
#
# COMPACT_ATOMS: atom_id res chain seq x y z
N VAL A 1 43.72 0.27 -27.72
CA VAL A 1 42.50 0.88 -28.30
C VAL A 1 41.56 -0.27 -28.58
N ASP A 2 40.31 -0.12 -28.17
CA ASP A 2 39.20 -1.10 -28.21
C ASP A 2 39.16 -2.21 -27.16
N SER A 3 38.56 -1.86 -26.01
CA SER A 3 37.81 -2.82 -25.17
C SER A 3 36.72 -2.11 -24.34
N THR A 4 36.19 -0.98 -24.82
CA THR A 4 35.17 -0.16 -24.13
C THR A 4 33.90 0.08 -24.96
N GLN A 5 33.82 -0.47 -26.18
CA GLN A 5 32.64 -0.30 -27.05
C GLN A 5 31.59 -1.42 -26.92
N ASP A 6 31.91 -2.58 -26.34
CA ASP A 6 30.96 -3.71 -26.27
C ASP A 6 30.05 -3.72 -25.03
N MET A 7 30.27 -2.82 -24.05
CA MET A 7 29.46 -2.80 -22.82
C MET A 7 28.23 -1.87 -22.88
N LEU A 8 28.05 -1.17 -24.01
CA LEU A 8 26.97 -0.19 -24.22
C LEU A 8 25.78 -0.74 -25.04
N LEU A 9 25.84 -1.99 -25.51
CA LEU A 9 24.87 -2.54 -26.48
C LEU A 9 23.90 -3.60 -25.92
N THR A 10 23.84 -3.77 -24.59
CA THR A 10 22.83 -4.62 -23.91
C THR A 10 21.90 -3.83 -23.00
N LEU A 11 21.65 -2.56 -23.32
CA LEU A 11 20.39 -1.90 -22.95
C LEU A 11 19.33 -2.47 -23.90
N ALA A 12 18.83 -3.65 -23.54
CA ALA A 12 17.68 -4.24 -24.19
C ALA A 12 16.57 -3.19 -24.25
N VAL A 13 16.17 -2.90 -25.48
CA VAL A 13 15.02 -2.08 -25.85
C VAL A 13 13.80 -2.64 -25.13
N LEU A 14 13.51 -2.13 -23.94
CA LEU A 14 12.18 -2.22 -23.38
C LEU A 14 11.31 -1.37 -24.30
N PRO A 15 10.28 -1.95 -24.95
CA PRO A 15 9.44 -1.17 -25.82
C PRO A 15 8.80 -0.07 -24.96
N VAL A 16 8.98 1.19 -25.39
CA VAL A 16 8.40 2.39 -24.75
C VAL A 16 6.88 2.24 -24.55
N ALA A 17 6.24 1.33 -25.29
CA ALA A 17 4.86 0.93 -25.12
C ALA A 17 4.52 0.36 -23.72
N SER A 18 5.45 -0.30 -23.03
CA SER A 18 5.22 -0.88 -21.69
C SER A 18 5.20 0.18 -20.56
N LEU A 19 5.65 1.41 -20.83
CA LEU A 19 5.69 2.51 -19.86
C LEU A 19 4.38 3.30 -19.75
N LEU A 20 3.42 3.03 -20.64
CA LEU A 20 2.18 3.80 -20.77
C LEU A 20 0.91 2.97 -20.56
N TRP A 21 1.03 1.64 -20.43
CA TRP A 21 -0.14 0.80 -20.23
C TRP A 21 -0.47 0.68 -18.74
N PRO A 22 -1.73 0.91 -18.33
CA PRO A 22 -2.17 0.52 -17.00
C PRO A 22 -1.90 -0.96 -16.78
N VAL A 23 -1.38 -1.27 -15.59
CA VAL A 23 -1.14 -2.62 -15.11
C VAL A 23 -2.43 -3.42 -15.28
N ALA A 24 -2.32 -4.61 -15.89
CA ALA A 24 -3.46 -5.50 -16.01
C ALA A 24 -4.04 -5.77 -14.60
N PRO A 25 -5.36 -5.72 -14.42
CA PRO A 25 -5.96 -5.98 -13.13
C PRO A 25 -5.61 -7.40 -12.67
N PRO A 26 -5.52 -7.63 -11.35
CA PRO A 26 -5.28 -8.97 -10.83
C PRO A 26 -6.35 -9.94 -11.31
N THR A 27 -5.94 -11.09 -11.85
CA THR A 27 -6.85 -12.09 -12.44
C THR A 27 -7.12 -13.28 -11.53
N SER A 28 -6.60 -13.28 -10.29
CA SER A 28 -6.78 -14.44 -9.41
C SER A 28 -8.22 -14.50 -8.89
N SER A 29 -8.75 -15.71 -8.78
CA SER A 29 -10.04 -15.99 -8.14
C SER A 29 -9.95 -16.04 -6.62
N THR A 30 -8.75 -16.17 -6.05
CA THR A 30 -8.48 -16.31 -4.62
C THR A 30 -7.16 -15.66 -4.23
N ALA A 31 -7.03 -15.24 -2.97
CA ALA A 31 -5.76 -14.74 -2.42
C ALA A 31 -5.37 -15.47 -1.12
N SER A 32 -4.08 -15.67 -0.91
CA SER A 32 -3.47 -16.25 0.28
C SER A 32 -2.60 -15.22 1.00
N VAL A 33 -2.90 -14.98 2.28
CA VAL A 33 -2.14 -14.09 3.16
C VAL A 33 -1.43 -14.90 4.24
N VAL A 34 -0.13 -14.71 4.37
CA VAL A 34 0.68 -15.38 5.40
C VAL A 34 1.21 -14.34 6.38
N PHE A 35 0.84 -14.49 7.65
CA PHE A 35 1.40 -13.70 8.74
C PHE A 35 2.61 -14.42 9.31
N VAL A 36 3.74 -13.72 9.43
CA VAL A 36 4.96 -14.22 10.09
C VAL A 36 5.14 -13.46 11.39
N VAL A 37 5.30 -14.18 12.49
CA VAL A 37 5.42 -13.59 13.84
C VAL A 37 6.54 -14.25 14.65
N PRO A 38 7.07 -13.56 15.66
CA PRO A 38 8.03 -14.14 16.60
C PRO A 38 7.54 -15.42 17.26
N SER A 39 8.46 -16.37 17.39
CA SER A 39 8.18 -17.61 18.12
C SER A 39 8.07 -17.38 19.62
N ALA A 40 8.98 -16.56 20.14
CA ALA A 40 9.03 -16.18 21.54
C ALA A 40 7.88 -15.21 21.89
N PRO A 41 7.28 -15.35 23.09
CA PRO A 41 6.23 -14.44 23.57
C PRO A 41 6.75 -13.05 23.99
N ASP A 42 8.05 -12.81 23.96
CA ASP A 42 8.72 -11.68 24.64
C ASP A 42 8.53 -10.31 23.95
N GLY A 43 7.72 -10.23 22.90
CA GLY A 43 7.33 -8.97 22.26
C GLY A 43 5.85 -8.66 22.50
N THR A 44 5.55 -7.67 23.35
CA THR A 44 4.24 -7.03 23.33
C THR A 44 4.10 -6.24 22.04
N SER A 45 2.97 -6.41 21.36
CA SER A 45 2.68 -5.59 20.19
C SER A 45 2.24 -4.19 20.64
N PRO A 46 2.44 -3.14 19.83
CA PRO A 46 1.92 -1.81 20.12
C PRO A 46 0.39 -1.72 19.97
N TYR A 47 -0.28 -2.80 19.53
CA TYR A 47 -1.74 -2.85 19.47
C TYR A 47 -2.31 -2.87 20.89
N GLY A 48 -3.51 -2.31 21.05
CA GLY A 48 -4.18 -2.27 22.34
C GLY A 48 -3.54 -1.31 23.36
N ALA A 49 -2.60 -0.45 22.96
CA ALA A 49 -1.98 0.54 23.86
C ALA A 49 -2.99 1.52 24.50
N THR A 50 -4.17 1.69 23.91
CA THR A 50 -5.28 2.50 24.44
C THR A 50 -6.33 1.68 25.20
N SER A 51 -6.13 0.37 25.33
CA SER A 51 -7.02 -0.55 26.04
C SER A 51 -6.66 -0.62 27.54
N PRO A 52 -7.64 -0.83 28.44
CA PRO A 52 -7.35 -1.18 29.83
C PRO A 52 -6.73 -2.58 29.99
N GLU A 53 -6.82 -3.42 28.96
CA GLU A 53 -6.21 -4.75 28.91
C GLU A 53 -4.73 -4.68 28.49
N PRO A 54 -3.86 -5.61 28.94
CA PRO A 54 -2.47 -5.64 28.53
C PRO A 54 -2.34 -5.83 27.01
N SER A 55 -1.33 -5.17 26.43
CA SER A 55 -1.03 -5.28 25.00
C SER A 55 -0.86 -6.74 24.58
N PRO A 56 -1.61 -7.22 23.56
CA PRO A 56 -1.50 -8.60 23.09
C PRO A 56 -0.14 -8.86 22.45
N SER A 57 0.27 -10.13 22.45
CA SER A 57 1.44 -10.57 21.68
C SER A 57 1.19 -10.46 20.17
N TRP A 58 2.26 -10.37 19.38
CA TRP A 58 2.18 -10.37 17.91
C TRP A 58 1.43 -11.57 17.35
N ARG A 59 1.62 -12.75 17.94
CA ARG A 59 0.91 -13.96 17.54
C ARG A 59 -0.60 -13.86 17.78
N THR A 60 -1.03 -13.25 18.88
CA THR A 60 -2.45 -13.00 19.15
C THR A 60 -3.03 -12.00 18.14
N VAL A 61 -2.32 -10.91 17.86
CA VAL A 61 -2.72 -9.92 16.84
C VAL A 61 -2.86 -10.57 15.47
N ALA A 62 -1.85 -11.33 15.04
CA ALA A 62 -1.85 -12.00 13.74
C ALA A 62 -2.99 -13.01 13.60
N ARG A 63 -3.28 -13.83 14.62
CA ARG A 63 -4.42 -14.76 14.61
C ARG A 63 -5.75 -14.02 14.51
N HIS A 64 -5.90 -12.93 15.24
CA HIS A 64 -7.12 -12.13 15.21
C HIS A 64 -7.32 -11.48 13.83
N LEU A 65 -6.27 -10.94 13.22
CA LEU A 65 -6.32 -10.38 11.86
C LEU A 65 -6.59 -11.46 10.80
N ALA A 66 -5.89 -12.60 10.87
CA ALA A 66 -6.08 -13.73 9.96
C ALA A 66 -7.51 -14.27 10.00
N GLY A 67 -8.08 -14.42 11.20
CA GLY A 67 -9.47 -14.87 11.37
C GLY A 67 -10.52 -13.89 10.84
N ARG A 68 -10.18 -12.61 10.68
CA ARG A 68 -11.11 -11.59 10.17
C ARG A 68 -11.15 -11.51 8.65
N LEU A 69 -10.04 -11.81 7.96
CA LEU A 69 -9.92 -11.64 6.51
C LEU A 69 -11.03 -12.37 5.71
N PRO A 70 -11.34 -13.66 5.97
CA PRO A 70 -12.40 -14.37 5.25
C PRO A 70 -13.80 -13.79 5.46
N SER A 71 -14.03 -13.08 6.58
CA SER A 71 -15.32 -12.43 6.85
C SER A 71 -15.56 -11.17 6.02
N PHE A 72 -14.50 -10.57 5.46
CA PHE A 72 -14.62 -9.45 4.52
C PHE A 72 -14.77 -9.93 3.08
N ASP A 73 -14.07 -11.00 2.71
CA ASP A 73 -14.17 -11.63 1.40
C ASP A 73 -13.76 -13.11 1.50
N GLU A 74 -14.68 -14.03 1.19
CA GLU A 74 -14.47 -15.47 1.31
C GLU A 74 -13.36 -16.01 0.39
N ARG A 75 -12.95 -15.23 -0.62
CA ARG A 75 -11.86 -15.57 -1.55
C ARG A 75 -10.49 -15.37 -0.91
N ILE A 76 -10.40 -14.74 0.26
CA ILE A 76 -9.15 -14.52 0.99
C ILE A 76 -8.98 -15.63 2.03
N SER A 77 -7.87 -16.37 1.92
CA SER A 77 -7.40 -17.28 2.96
C SER A 77 -6.22 -16.67 3.71
N ALA A 78 -6.10 -16.99 5.00
CA ALA A 78 -5.06 -16.45 5.85
C ALA A 78 -4.48 -17.50 6.79
N SER A 79 -3.17 -17.46 7.01
CA SER A 79 -2.47 -18.35 7.94
C SER A 79 -1.44 -17.59 8.77
N VAL A 80 -1.08 -18.12 9.94
CA VAL A 80 -0.09 -17.54 10.84
C VAL A 80 1.01 -18.56 11.06
N ILE A 81 2.26 -18.13 10.90
CA ILE A 81 3.46 -18.96 11.00
C ILE A 81 4.44 -18.28 11.95
N ALA A 82 5.03 -19.07 12.85
CA ALA A 82 6.08 -18.58 13.72
C ALA A 82 7.43 -18.56 12.98
N ASP A 83 8.35 -17.68 13.38
CA ASP A 83 9.64 -17.55 12.69
C ASP A 83 10.53 -18.81 12.77
N ASP A 84 10.38 -19.65 13.79
CA ASP A 84 11.06 -20.96 13.92
C ASP A 84 10.48 -22.04 12.99
N GLU A 85 9.24 -21.87 12.55
CA GLU A 85 8.54 -22.79 11.63
C GLU A 85 8.86 -22.51 10.15
N LEU A 86 9.45 -21.36 9.80
CA LEU A 86 9.65 -20.89 8.41
C LEU A 86 10.36 -21.89 7.50
N MET A 87 11.34 -22.61 8.04
CA MET A 87 12.15 -23.60 7.29
C MET A 87 11.42 -24.93 7.09
N HIS A 88 10.51 -25.28 7.99
CA HIS A 88 9.80 -26.56 8.00
C HIS A 88 8.37 -26.46 7.46
N ASN A 89 7.85 -25.25 7.30
CA ASN A 89 6.51 -25.01 6.81
C ASN A 89 6.40 -25.23 5.29
N SER A 90 5.30 -25.85 4.86
CA SER A 90 5.00 -26.18 3.47
C SER A 90 4.38 -25.03 2.68
N VAL A 91 4.57 -23.76 3.08
CA VAL A 91 4.10 -22.63 2.27
C VAL A 91 4.83 -22.63 0.93
N THR A 92 4.09 -23.01 -0.10
CA THR A 92 4.56 -23.03 -1.50
C THR A 92 3.93 -21.91 -2.33
N ASN A 93 2.87 -21.28 -1.85
CA ASN A 93 2.24 -20.16 -2.53
C ASN A 93 1.62 -19.19 -1.50
N ALA A 94 1.98 -17.91 -1.62
CA ALA A 94 1.39 -16.82 -0.86
C ALA A 94 1.32 -15.60 -1.78
N ASP A 95 0.21 -14.86 -1.77
CA ASP A 95 0.09 -13.63 -2.55
C ASP A 95 0.67 -12.44 -1.79
N LEU A 96 0.48 -12.44 -0.46
CA LEU A 96 0.99 -11.44 0.46
C LEU A 96 1.58 -12.11 1.70
N VAL A 97 2.78 -11.69 2.07
CA VAL A 97 3.40 -12.01 3.37
C VAL A 97 3.42 -10.76 4.23
N LEU A 98 2.98 -10.85 5.48
CA LEU A 98 3.04 -9.76 6.47
C LEU A 98 3.85 -10.22 7.69
N ALA A 99 5.09 -9.73 7.80
CA ALA A 99 5.96 -9.97 8.94
C ALA A 99 5.70 -8.91 10.03
N LEU A 100 5.40 -9.36 11.25
CA LEU A 100 5.03 -8.50 12.37
C LEU A 100 5.94 -8.79 13.57
N GLY A 101 6.77 -7.83 13.98
CA GLY A 101 7.59 -7.95 15.18
C GLY A 101 8.81 -8.88 15.05
N VAL A 102 9.13 -9.37 13.84
CA VAL A 102 10.13 -10.42 13.62
C VAL A 102 11.56 -9.86 13.74
N GLY A 103 12.41 -10.53 14.51
CA GLY A 103 13.82 -10.15 14.71
C GLY A 103 14.74 -10.57 13.56
N ASP A 104 15.93 -10.00 13.49
CA ASP A 104 16.89 -10.22 12.39
C ASP A 104 17.43 -11.66 12.32
N ASP A 105 17.41 -12.41 13.41
CA ASP A 105 17.80 -13.83 13.43
C ASP A 105 16.95 -14.69 12.47
N ALA A 106 15.73 -14.25 12.16
CA ALA A 106 14.81 -14.94 11.26
C ALA A 106 14.98 -14.56 9.78
N GLU A 107 15.81 -13.56 9.46
CA GLU A 107 15.99 -13.03 8.11
C GLU A 107 16.33 -14.12 7.08
N PRO A 108 17.28 -15.06 7.31
CA PRO A 108 17.65 -16.05 6.29
C PRO A 108 16.50 -17.02 5.98
N SER A 109 15.77 -17.41 7.03
CA SER A 109 14.61 -18.31 6.94
C SER A 109 13.46 -17.63 6.21
N LEU A 110 13.21 -16.35 6.52
CA LEU A 110 12.17 -15.56 5.88
C LEU A 110 12.49 -15.31 4.40
N ARG A 111 13.74 -14.96 4.07
CA ARG A 111 14.20 -14.81 2.67
C ARG A 111 13.96 -16.09 1.87
N THR A 112 14.38 -17.23 2.41
CA THR A 112 14.18 -18.54 1.77
C THR A 112 12.69 -18.84 1.54
N MET A 113 11.83 -18.51 2.51
CA MET A 113 10.37 -18.65 2.36
C MET A 113 9.79 -17.71 1.30
N LEU A 114 10.25 -16.45 1.24
CA LEU A 114 9.83 -15.47 0.23
C LEU A 114 10.27 -15.87 -1.19
N GLU A 115 11.44 -16.49 -1.35
CA GLU A 115 11.90 -17.02 -2.63
C GLU A 115 11.06 -18.22 -3.09
N ARG A 116 10.72 -19.12 -2.16
CA ARG A 116 9.90 -20.30 -2.44
C ARG A 116 8.43 -19.96 -2.75
N ALA A 117 7.81 -19.10 -1.92
CA ALA A 117 6.42 -18.71 -2.06
C ALA A 117 6.21 -17.64 -3.13
N SER A 118 7.27 -16.91 -3.50
CA SER A 118 7.28 -15.87 -4.53
C SER A 118 6.13 -14.84 -4.45
N PRO A 119 5.83 -14.26 -3.27
CA PRO A 119 4.65 -13.42 -3.13
C PRO A 119 4.75 -12.13 -3.92
N SER A 120 3.60 -11.62 -4.36
CA SER A 120 3.49 -10.30 -4.99
C SER A 120 3.92 -9.17 -4.04
N ALA A 121 3.74 -9.37 -2.74
CA ALA A 121 4.20 -8.42 -1.73
C ALA A 121 4.68 -9.09 -0.42
N CYS A 122 5.64 -8.45 0.22
CA CYS A 122 6.05 -8.69 1.59
C CYS A 122 6.03 -7.35 2.33
N LEU A 123 5.15 -7.23 3.32
CA LEU A 123 5.07 -6.09 4.21
C LEU A 123 5.74 -6.44 5.53
N THR A 124 6.46 -5.49 6.12
CA THR A 124 7.16 -5.68 7.39
C THR A 124 6.78 -4.57 8.34
N TYR A 125 6.53 -4.91 9.60
CA TYR A 125 6.19 -3.92 10.62
C TYR A 125 6.82 -4.28 11.96
N TRP A 126 7.45 -3.30 12.62
CA TRP A 126 8.15 -3.49 13.89
C TRP A 126 9.18 -4.64 13.86
N CYS A 127 9.77 -4.91 12.68
CA CYS A 127 10.76 -5.95 12.50
C CYS A 127 12.18 -5.40 12.68
N GLY A 128 13.15 -6.30 12.80
CA GLY A 128 14.57 -5.98 12.71
C GLY A 128 14.94 -5.32 11.37
N THR A 129 16.13 -4.71 11.29
CA THR A 129 16.51 -3.91 10.12
C THR A 129 16.71 -4.76 8.86
N ASP A 130 17.26 -5.96 9.03
CA ASP A 130 17.55 -6.88 7.92
C ASP A 130 16.26 -7.55 7.43
N VAL A 131 15.36 -7.90 8.35
CA VAL A 131 14.00 -8.33 7.99
C VAL A 131 13.24 -7.22 7.27
N SER A 132 13.30 -5.98 7.77
CA SER A 132 12.62 -4.84 7.14
C SER A 132 13.13 -4.57 5.72
N ALA A 133 14.40 -4.86 5.44
CA ALA A 133 14.98 -4.75 4.10
C ALA A 133 14.38 -5.75 3.09
N LEU A 134 13.76 -6.84 3.56
CA LEU A 134 13.06 -7.81 2.70
C LEU A 134 11.73 -7.29 2.16
N ALA A 135 11.21 -6.17 2.68
CA ALA A 135 9.93 -5.64 2.27
C ALA A 135 9.88 -5.31 0.77
N LYS A 136 8.79 -5.73 0.12
CA LYS A 136 8.57 -5.56 -1.32
C LYS A 136 7.09 -5.39 -1.62
N VAL A 137 6.77 -4.63 -2.65
CA VAL A 137 5.41 -4.50 -3.17
C VAL A 137 5.49 -4.43 -4.69
N GLY A 138 5.02 -5.47 -5.39
CA GLY A 138 5.23 -5.60 -6.83
C GLY A 138 6.73 -5.63 -7.16
N PRO A 139 7.24 -4.80 -8.09
CA PRO A 139 8.67 -4.69 -8.38
C PRO A 139 9.42 -3.74 -7.44
N TYR A 140 8.72 -2.97 -6.59
CA TYR A 140 9.36 -2.11 -5.60
C TYR A 140 10.00 -2.93 -4.47
N ARG A 141 11.15 -2.48 -3.95
CA ARG A 141 11.93 -3.14 -2.90
C ARG A 141 12.39 -2.09 -1.90
N ALA A 142 12.00 -2.20 -0.64
CA ALA A 142 12.34 -1.21 0.38
C ALA A 142 13.84 -1.22 0.70
N GLY A 143 14.45 -2.41 0.77
CA GLY A 143 15.88 -2.60 1.03
C GLY A 143 16.78 -2.56 -0.21
N ALA A 144 16.35 -1.97 -1.33
CA ALA A 144 17.20 -1.85 -2.50
C ALA A 144 18.45 -1.00 -2.19
N THR A 145 19.62 -1.47 -2.62
CA THR A 145 20.90 -0.75 -2.45
C THR A 145 21.63 -0.57 -3.78
N GLY A 146 22.58 0.38 -3.81
CA GLY A 146 23.43 0.64 -4.98
C GLY A 146 22.65 0.97 -6.25
N VAL A 147 23.01 0.30 -7.35
CA VAL A 147 22.42 0.54 -8.68
C VAL A 147 20.92 0.25 -8.70
N ASN A 148 20.44 -0.74 -7.94
CA ASN A 148 19.02 -1.09 -7.90
C ASN A 148 18.17 0.02 -7.26
N ALA A 149 18.68 0.65 -6.20
CA ALA A 149 18.02 1.79 -5.55
C ALA A 149 17.95 3.01 -6.48
N ALA A 150 19.06 3.30 -7.17
CA ALA A 150 19.13 4.38 -8.14
C ALA A 150 18.15 4.14 -9.30
N LEU A 151 18.13 2.93 -9.84
CA LEU A 151 17.24 2.54 -10.93
C LEU A 151 15.77 2.64 -10.53
N GLN A 152 15.38 2.11 -9.36
CA GLN A 152 13.99 2.24 -8.88
C GLN A 152 13.59 3.69 -8.69
N THR A 153 14.48 4.55 -8.20
CA THR A 153 14.22 5.98 -8.05
C THR A 153 13.95 6.65 -9.40
N VAL A 154 14.81 6.40 -10.39
CA VAL A 154 14.64 6.91 -11.75
C VAL A 154 13.33 6.40 -12.37
N LEU A 155 13.04 5.10 -12.25
CA LEU A 155 11.80 4.51 -12.77
C LEU A 155 10.56 5.11 -12.10
N ALA A 156 10.58 5.29 -10.78
CA ALA A 156 9.46 5.87 -10.04
C ALA A 156 9.20 7.33 -10.42
N SER A 157 10.26 8.09 -10.72
CA SER A 157 10.15 9.50 -11.16
C SER A 157 9.77 9.64 -12.63
N ALA A 158 10.34 8.82 -13.51
CA ALA A 158 10.13 8.90 -14.96
C ALA A 158 8.77 8.32 -15.39
N ALA A 159 8.29 7.30 -14.67
CA ALA A 159 6.97 6.71 -14.89
C ALA A 159 6.20 6.67 -13.57
N PRO A 160 5.60 7.81 -13.15
CA PRO A 160 4.79 7.87 -11.93
C PRO A 160 3.64 6.85 -11.92
N TRP A 161 3.21 6.36 -13.07
CA TRP A 161 2.12 5.39 -13.22
C TRP A 161 2.61 3.94 -13.29
N GLY A 162 3.92 3.72 -13.40
CA GLY A 162 4.51 2.40 -13.56
C GLY A 162 4.49 1.56 -12.28
N ASP A 163 4.70 0.26 -12.41
CA ASP A 163 4.62 -0.70 -11.30
C ASP A 163 5.55 -0.40 -10.13
N VAL A 164 6.75 0.15 -10.40
CA VAL A 164 7.69 0.56 -9.34
C VAL A 164 7.14 1.73 -8.54
N ALA A 165 6.59 2.75 -9.21
CA ALA A 165 5.98 3.90 -8.55
C ALA A 165 4.73 3.50 -7.77
N ARG A 166 3.90 2.60 -8.33
CA ARG A 166 2.74 2.01 -7.67
C ARG A 166 3.12 1.25 -6.41
N GLY A 167 4.09 0.33 -6.53
CA GLY A 167 4.61 -0.45 -5.42
C GLY A 167 5.20 0.42 -4.32
N LYS A 168 5.95 1.47 -4.67
CA LYS A 168 6.49 2.44 -3.71
C LYS A 168 5.38 3.10 -2.90
N ARG A 169 4.38 3.70 -3.56
CA ARG A 169 3.27 4.37 -2.88
C ARG A 169 2.47 3.43 -2.00
N LEU A 170 2.18 2.23 -2.49
CA LEU A 170 1.49 1.21 -1.70
C LEU A 170 2.29 0.79 -0.47
N SER A 171 3.62 0.67 -0.60
CA SER A 171 4.50 0.38 0.53
C SER A 171 4.48 1.50 1.57
N GLU A 172 4.53 2.77 1.13
CA GLU A 172 4.48 3.95 2.03
C GLU A 172 3.10 4.06 2.71
N GLN A 173 2.02 3.85 1.96
CA GLN A 173 0.66 3.84 2.50
C GLN A 173 0.45 2.69 3.49
N ALA A 174 0.93 1.49 3.18
CA ALA A 174 0.86 0.36 4.09
C ALA A 174 1.64 0.63 5.38
N ALA A 175 2.84 1.20 5.29
CA ALA A 175 3.62 1.59 6.46
C ALA A 175 2.89 2.62 7.34
N LEU A 176 2.24 3.62 6.73
CA LEU A 176 1.41 4.59 7.45
C LEU A 176 0.23 3.91 8.16
N LEU A 177 -0.52 3.06 7.48
CA LEU A 177 -1.66 2.34 8.07
C LEU A 177 -1.23 1.43 9.23
N LEU A 178 -0.12 0.70 9.07
CA LEU A 178 0.42 -0.17 10.13
C LEU A 178 0.87 0.66 11.36
N SER A 179 1.42 1.86 11.12
CA SER A 179 1.85 2.80 12.18
C SER A 179 0.73 3.28 13.10
N ARG A 180 -0.54 3.18 12.67
CA ARG A 180 -1.71 3.57 13.48
C ARG A 180 -2.12 2.54 14.53
N HIS A 181 -1.50 1.35 14.53
CA HIS A 181 -1.74 0.30 15.52
C HIS A 181 -3.22 -0.14 15.63
N SER A 182 -3.95 0.02 14.53
CA SER A 182 -5.38 -0.27 14.40
C SER A 182 -5.57 -1.54 13.59
N SER A 183 -6.41 -2.44 14.08
CA SER A 183 -6.73 -3.67 13.36
C SER A 183 -7.40 -3.41 12.01
N GLU A 184 -8.19 -2.35 11.90
CA GLU A 184 -8.82 -1.95 10.63
C GLU A 184 -7.82 -1.37 9.65
N ASP A 185 -6.93 -0.47 10.07
CA ASP A 185 -5.88 0.06 9.19
C ASP A 185 -4.95 -1.05 8.68
N THR A 186 -4.64 -2.02 9.55
CA THR A 186 -3.87 -3.20 9.16
C THR A 186 -4.59 -4.01 8.09
N LEU A 187 -5.89 -4.24 8.24
CA LEU A 187 -6.70 -4.92 7.22
C LEU A 187 -6.75 -4.11 5.92
N TYR A 188 -6.91 -2.80 5.97
CA TYR A 188 -6.85 -1.95 4.79
C TYR A 188 -5.48 -2.01 4.09
N SER A 189 -4.38 -2.06 4.84
CA SER A 189 -3.04 -2.22 4.26
C SER A 189 -2.93 -3.52 3.44
N ILE A 190 -3.55 -4.61 3.93
CA ILE A 190 -3.66 -5.89 3.24
C ILE A 190 -4.55 -5.75 2.00
N PHE A 191 -5.75 -5.18 2.14
CA PHE A 191 -6.71 -5.05 1.06
C PHE A 191 -6.19 -4.20 -0.10
N PHE A 192 -5.52 -3.08 0.17
CA PHE A 192 -4.91 -2.26 -0.88
C PHE A 192 -3.85 -3.04 -1.66
N VAL A 193 -3.02 -3.84 -1.00
CA VAL A 193 -1.98 -4.61 -1.69
C VAL A 193 -2.57 -5.81 -2.44
N LEU A 194 -3.56 -6.51 -1.87
CA LEU A 194 -4.27 -7.59 -2.56
C LEU A 194 -5.02 -7.08 -3.78
N HIS A 195 -5.81 -6.00 -3.65
CA HIS A 195 -6.49 -5.36 -4.77
C HIS A 195 -5.50 -4.89 -5.84
N ALA A 196 -4.27 -4.57 -5.46
CA ALA A 196 -3.27 -4.17 -6.42
C ALA A 196 -2.69 -5.31 -7.26
N TYR A 197 -2.38 -6.45 -6.63
CA TYR A 197 -1.50 -7.45 -7.22
C TYR A 197 -2.00 -8.90 -7.16
N ALA A 198 -3.09 -9.18 -6.46
CA ALA A 198 -3.54 -10.54 -6.22
C ALA A 198 -5.01 -10.76 -6.56
N LEU A 199 -5.92 -9.97 -5.99
CA LEU A 199 -7.36 -10.19 -6.02
C LEU A 199 -8.10 -8.87 -6.01
N GLU A 200 -8.92 -8.60 -7.02
CA GLU A 200 -9.77 -7.41 -7.06
C GLU A 200 -10.83 -7.44 -5.94
N LEU A 201 -10.73 -6.50 -5.01
CA LEU A 201 -11.63 -6.34 -3.87
C LEU A 201 -12.54 -5.11 -4.04
N ASN A 202 -13.86 -5.34 -4.05
CA ASN A 202 -14.86 -4.26 -4.13
C ASN A 202 -14.81 -3.30 -2.94
N LEU A 203 -14.38 -3.78 -1.75
CA LEU A 203 -14.29 -3.00 -0.53
C LEU A 203 -13.36 -1.78 -0.65
N VAL A 204 -12.30 -1.92 -1.44
CA VAL A 204 -11.32 -0.83 -1.66
C VAL A 204 -11.41 -0.25 -3.06
N ALA A 205 -12.07 -0.89 -4.03
CA ALA A 205 -12.18 -0.41 -5.41
C ALA A 205 -12.69 1.03 -5.60
N ASN A 206 -13.38 1.60 -4.59
CA ASN A 206 -14.05 2.90 -4.66
C ASN A 206 -13.48 3.96 -3.69
N THR A 207 -12.22 3.88 -3.26
CA THR A 207 -11.68 4.95 -2.41
C THR A 207 -11.57 6.30 -3.16
N VAL A 208 -11.84 7.40 -2.44
CA VAL A 208 -11.97 8.78 -2.99
C VAL A 208 -10.61 9.38 -3.36
N ASN A 209 -9.52 8.85 -2.82
CA ASN A 209 -8.19 9.28 -3.22
C ASN A 209 -8.02 9.06 -4.74
N PRO A 210 -7.19 9.86 -5.44
CA PRO A 210 -6.70 9.52 -6.77
C PRO A 210 -5.82 8.27 -6.64
N THR A 211 -6.47 7.13 -6.43
CA THR A 211 -5.87 5.83 -6.22
C THR A 211 -6.03 5.02 -7.49
N TRP A 212 -4.94 4.36 -7.81
CA TRP A 212 -4.69 3.45 -8.92
C TRP A 212 -5.74 2.32 -9.08
N GLU A 213 -6.66 2.15 -8.12
CA GLU A 213 -7.78 1.18 -8.11
C GLU A 213 -8.75 1.36 -9.28
N LYS A 214 -8.88 2.60 -9.76
CA LYS A 214 -9.79 2.94 -10.87
C LYS A 214 -9.22 2.56 -12.25
N GLY A 215 -7.94 2.19 -12.33
CA GLY A 215 -7.22 1.94 -13.58
C GLY A 215 -6.74 3.23 -14.26
N GLY A 216 -5.65 3.14 -15.03
CA GLY A 216 -4.98 4.33 -15.61
C GLY A 216 -5.86 5.16 -16.55
N LEU A 217 -6.78 4.51 -17.28
CA LEU A 217 -7.72 5.21 -18.15
C LEU A 217 -8.77 6.01 -17.35
N LYS A 218 -9.35 5.41 -16.31
CA LYS A 218 -10.35 6.08 -15.47
C LYS A 218 -9.69 7.17 -14.63
N ASN A 219 -8.50 6.94 -14.06
CA ASN A 219 -7.74 7.98 -13.37
C ASN A 219 -7.38 9.15 -14.30
N ALA A 220 -6.94 8.88 -15.54
CA ALA A 220 -6.68 9.94 -16.50
C ALA A 220 -7.95 10.68 -16.90
N GLN A 221 -9.08 9.99 -17.03
CA GLN A 221 -10.38 10.61 -17.33
C GLN A 221 -10.92 11.44 -16.16
N GLU A 222 -10.82 10.94 -14.93
CA GLU A 222 -11.25 11.65 -13.72
C GLU A 222 -10.34 12.85 -13.45
N PHE A 223 -9.02 12.70 -13.57
CA PHE A 223 -8.06 13.80 -13.46
C PHE A 223 -8.25 14.82 -14.58
N ALA A 224 -8.44 14.38 -15.83
CA ALA A 224 -8.76 15.27 -16.94
C ALA A 224 -10.10 15.98 -16.68
N SER A 225 -11.12 15.29 -16.17
CA SER A 225 -12.42 15.90 -15.82
C SER A 225 -12.25 16.95 -14.72
N MET A 226 -11.47 16.65 -13.67
CA MET A 226 -11.14 17.60 -12.60
C MET A 226 -10.40 18.83 -13.15
N CYS A 227 -9.33 18.63 -13.93
CA CYS A 227 -8.53 19.73 -14.48
C CYS A 227 -9.29 20.56 -15.51
N THR A 228 -10.08 19.92 -16.38
CA THR A 228 -10.80 20.62 -17.47
C THR A 228 -12.08 21.30 -17.00
N LYS A 229 -12.81 20.72 -16.03
CA LYS A 229 -14.08 21.26 -15.55
C LYS A 229 -13.95 22.07 -14.26
N CYS A 230 -12.98 21.73 -13.42
CA CYS A 230 -12.79 22.33 -12.09
C CYS A 230 -11.42 22.97 -11.88
N GLY A 231 -10.56 23.05 -12.91
CA GLY A 231 -9.18 23.56 -12.82
C GLY A 231 -9.01 24.89 -12.08
N PRO A 232 -9.81 25.93 -12.35
CA PRO A 232 -9.72 27.20 -11.63
C PRO A 232 -10.03 27.08 -10.12
N LYS A 233 -10.99 26.22 -9.75
CA LYS A 233 -11.38 25.99 -8.35
C LYS A 233 -10.34 25.12 -7.61
N ILE A 234 -9.72 24.16 -8.31
CA ILE A 234 -8.58 23.38 -7.80
C ILE A 234 -7.38 24.28 -7.54
N ALA A 235 -7.03 25.14 -8.51
CA ALA A 235 -5.93 26.07 -8.37
C ALA A 235 -6.17 27.00 -7.16
N ALA A 236 -7.36 27.58 -7.06
CA ALA A 236 -7.74 28.43 -5.94
C ALA A 236 -7.60 27.71 -4.58
N ALA A 237 -8.07 26.47 -4.48
CA ALA A 237 -7.98 25.67 -3.26
C ALA A 237 -6.54 25.26 -2.88
N LEU A 238 -5.66 25.00 -3.86
CA LEU A 238 -4.27 24.61 -3.59
C LEU A 238 -3.34 25.80 -3.35
N THR A 239 -3.69 26.98 -3.85
CA THR A 239 -2.94 28.22 -3.59
C THR A 239 -3.37 28.92 -2.31
N ASP A 240 -4.56 28.60 -1.79
CA ASP A 240 -5.02 29.12 -0.51
C ASP A 240 -4.35 28.34 0.65
N PRO A 241 -3.60 29.02 1.53
CA PRO A 241 -2.86 28.35 2.61
C PRO A 241 -3.77 27.65 3.63
N GLU A 242 -4.95 28.20 3.91
CA GLU A 242 -5.90 27.61 4.87
C GLU A 242 -6.57 26.40 4.26
N THR A 243 -7.08 26.49 3.03
CA THR A 243 -7.66 25.35 2.30
C THR A 243 -6.66 24.22 2.12
N LYS A 244 -5.40 24.53 1.78
CA LYS A 244 -4.34 23.54 1.67
C LYS A 244 -4.07 22.84 3.00
N ALA A 245 -4.01 23.60 4.10
CA ALA A 245 -3.86 23.03 5.44
C ALA A 245 -5.04 22.14 5.81
N THR A 246 -6.27 22.50 5.45
CA THR A 246 -7.47 21.67 5.66
C THR A 246 -7.37 20.35 4.91
N ILE A 247 -6.97 20.38 3.63
CA ILE A 247 -6.81 19.17 2.81
C ILE A 247 -5.72 18.27 3.40
N ASP A 248 -4.58 18.85 3.81
CA ASP A 248 -3.48 18.11 4.41
C ASP A 248 -3.89 17.51 5.77
N LEU A 249 -4.72 18.22 6.56
CA LEU A 249 -5.30 17.72 7.81
C LEU A 249 -6.30 16.59 7.57
N LEU A 250 -7.18 16.71 6.56
CA LEU A 250 -8.14 15.65 6.20
C LEU A 250 -7.42 14.38 5.75
N ASN A 251 -6.32 14.52 5.00
CA ASN A 251 -5.47 13.39 4.62
C ASN A 251 -4.79 12.71 5.83
N SER A 252 -4.64 13.44 6.95
CA SER A 252 -4.05 12.92 8.18
C SER A 252 -5.08 12.29 9.14
N CYS A 253 -6.37 12.58 8.97
CA CYS A 253 -7.44 12.02 9.79
C CYS A 253 -7.51 10.49 9.68
N ASP A 254 -7.91 9.86 10.78
CA ASP A 254 -8.28 8.44 10.77
C ASP A 254 -9.60 8.28 9.99
N MET A 255 -9.66 7.33 9.06
CA MET A 255 -10.87 7.06 8.26
C MET A 255 -12.05 6.57 9.14
N ARG A 256 -11.76 6.16 10.38
CA ARG A 256 -12.75 5.79 11.40
C ARG A 256 -13.36 7.00 12.10
N ASP A 257 -12.68 8.13 12.10
CA ASP A 257 -13.11 9.34 12.79
C ASP A 257 -13.93 10.23 11.85
N GLN A 258 -15.16 9.79 11.54
CA GLN A 258 -16.11 10.62 10.79
C GLN A 258 -16.38 11.95 11.50
N VAL A 259 -16.34 11.97 12.83
CA VAL A 259 -16.57 13.18 13.64
C VAL A 259 -15.36 14.11 13.59
N GLY A 260 -14.14 13.59 13.60
CA GLY A 260 -12.88 14.34 13.44
C GLY A 260 -12.73 14.89 12.04
N SER A 261 -13.01 14.08 11.02
CA SER A 261 -13.04 14.53 9.62
C SER A 261 -14.07 15.65 9.43
N TYR A 262 -15.27 15.49 9.99
CA TYR A 262 -16.30 16.54 10.00
C TYR A 262 -15.84 17.79 10.76
N ARG A 263 -15.20 17.63 11.93
CA ARG A 263 -14.66 18.75 12.71
C ARG A 263 -13.58 19.51 11.96
N VAL A 264 -12.68 18.83 11.26
CA VAL A 264 -11.65 19.47 10.42
C VAL A 264 -12.31 20.25 9.28
N ILE A 265 -13.29 19.68 8.60
CA ILE A 265 -14.04 20.37 7.54
C ILE A 265 -14.71 21.63 8.10
N VAL A 266 -15.47 21.53 9.20
CA VAL A 266 -16.20 22.67 9.79
C VAL A 266 -15.27 23.71 10.41
N SER A 267 -14.12 23.30 10.95
CA SER A 267 -13.18 24.23 11.61
C SER A 267 -12.35 25.04 10.63
N TYR A 268 -12.22 24.58 9.38
CA TYR A 268 -11.40 25.20 8.35
C TYR A 268 -12.15 25.28 7.00
N GLU A 269 -13.47 25.46 7.08
CA GLU A 269 -14.32 25.66 5.92
C GLU A 269 -13.97 27.00 5.28
N THR A 270 -13.54 26.94 4.03
CA THR A 270 -13.21 28.12 3.23
C THR A 270 -14.08 28.10 1.97
N PRO A 271 -14.46 29.26 1.42
CA PRO A 271 -15.20 29.33 0.17
C PRO A 271 -14.53 28.56 -0.97
N GLN A 272 -13.19 28.49 -0.96
CA GLN A 272 -12.36 27.77 -1.91
C GLN A 272 -12.49 26.24 -1.75
N LEU A 273 -12.57 25.73 -0.51
CA LEU A 273 -12.81 24.32 -0.22
C LEU A 273 -14.23 23.88 -0.63
N GLU A 274 -15.23 24.72 -0.34
CA GLU A 274 -16.61 24.51 -0.74
C GLU A 274 -16.73 24.49 -2.27
N ASP A 275 -16.16 25.48 -2.95
CA ASP A 275 -16.17 25.55 -4.41
C ASP A 275 -15.48 24.36 -5.06
N PHE A 276 -14.31 23.99 -4.53
CA PHE A 276 -13.56 22.81 -4.97
C PHE A 276 -14.38 21.53 -4.84
N SER A 277 -14.94 21.27 -3.65
CA SER A 277 -15.71 20.05 -3.36
C SER A 277 -17.02 20.00 -4.13
N LEU A 278 -17.75 21.12 -4.23
CA LEU A 278 -18.99 21.27 -5.01
C LEU A 278 -18.76 20.99 -6.49
N CYS A 279 -17.69 21.53 -7.07
CA CYS A 279 -17.39 21.35 -8.49
C CYS A 279 -17.10 19.88 -8.82
N ILE A 280 -16.26 19.24 -8.00
CA ILE A 280 -15.75 17.89 -8.27
C ILE A 280 -16.78 16.81 -7.92
N LEU A 281 -17.45 16.92 -6.77
CA LEU A 281 -18.34 15.87 -6.27
C LEU A 281 -19.77 16.00 -6.80
N GLN A 282 -20.30 17.22 -6.93
CA GLN A 282 -21.72 17.43 -7.20
C GLN A 282 -22.00 17.92 -8.62
N GLN A 283 -21.34 19.01 -9.07
CA GLN A 283 -21.67 19.65 -10.35
C GLN A 283 -21.22 18.82 -11.56
N ASN A 284 -20.03 18.23 -11.47
CA ASN A 284 -19.43 17.52 -12.59
C ASN A 284 -19.30 16.02 -12.36
N ASN A 285 -19.66 15.55 -11.16
CA ASN A 285 -19.50 14.18 -10.67
C ASN A 285 -18.21 13.55 -11.23
N CYS A 286 -17.07 14.23 -11.00
CA CYS A 286 -15.81 13.92 -11.67
C CYS A 286 -15.29 12.51 -11.34
N PHE A 287 -15.86 11.84 -10.34
CA PHE A 287 -15.54 10.48 -9.93
C PHE A 287 -16.62 9.44 -10.28
N GLY A 288 -17.74 9.86 -10.90
CA GLY A 288 -18.81 8.94 -11.29
C GLY A 288 -19.48 8.24 -10.11
N CYS A 289 -19.61 8.91 -8.97
CA CYS A 289 -20.30 8.42 -7.77
C CYS A 289 -21.81 8.45 -8.00
N GLY A 290 -22.34 7.53 -8.79
CA GLY A 290 -23.77 7.36 -9.09
C GLY A 290 -24.17 5.90 -9.09
#